data_AF-A0A4V3JXQ3-F1
#
_entry.id   AF-A0A4V3JXQ3-F1
#
_cell.length_a   1.000
_cell.length_b   1.000
_cell.length_c   1.000
_cell.angle_alpha   90.00
_cell.angle_beta   90.00
_cell.angle_gamma   90.00
#
_symmetry.space_group_name_H-M   'P 1'
#
loop_
_entity.id
_entity.type
_entity.pdbx_description
1 polymer ?
#
loop_
_entity_poly.entity_id
_entity_poly.type
_entity_poly.pdbx_seq_one_letter_code
_entity_poly.pdbx_strand_id
1 'polypeptide(L)'
;MIRYLTIPLCLFLFLSCALSEKATRFNGMPTPDGKPDHYQKTTTFGLNLLIIYPLRRNAEFAESLESFSEAVKKNKGSKFRIIQKESTKWAFLLPPFTFILTPVVTELVGEVYE
;
A
#
# COMPACT_ATOMS: atom_id res chain seq x y z
N MET A 1 20.88 3.09 31.33
CA MET A 1 20.72 3.87 30.09
C MET A 1 20.08 3.12 28.92
N ILE A 2 20.00 1.78 28.93
CA ILE A 2 19.43 0.98 27.83
C ILE A 2 17.87 1.04 27.74
N ARG A 3 17.16 1.36 28.84
CA ARG A 3 15.68 1.37 28.90
C ARG A 3 14.97 2.50 28.15
N TYR A 4 15.66 3.61 27.85
CA TYR A 4 15.03 4.76 27.18
C TYR A 4 15.18 4.72 25.65
N LEU A 5 16.08 3.87 25.13
CA LEU A 5 16.28 3.69 23.69
C LEU A 5 15.28 2.70 23.08
N THR A 6 14.72 1.79 23.88
CA THR A 6 13.74 0.78 23.42
C THR A 6 12.36 1.37 23.11
N ILE A 7 11.99 2.48 23.73
CA ILE A 7 10.66 3.11 23.58
C ILE A 7 10.49 3.80 22.21
N PRO A 8 11.42 4.65 21.70
CA PRO A 8 11.28 5.24 20.39
C PRO A 8 11.40 4.19 19.25
N LEU A 9 12.17 3.13 19.47
CA LEU A 9 12.31 2.03 18.50
C LEU A 9 11.02 1.20 18.36
N CYS A 10 10.29 0.99 19.46
CA CYS A 10 8.98 0.33 19.43
C CYS A 10 7.90 1.18 18.75
N LEU A 11 7.94 2.52 18.89
CA LEU A 11 6.90 3.40 18.32
C LEU A 11 6.92 3.41 16.78
N PHE A 12 8.09 3.28 16.16
CA PHE A 12 8.22 3.17 14.70
C PHE A 12 7.59 1.89 14.12
N LEU A 13 7.44 0.84 14.95
CA LEU A 13 6.80 -0.42 14.57
C LEU A 13 5.27 -0.37 14.66
N PHE A 14 4.64 0.80 14.85
CA PHE A 14 3.15 0.92 14.87
C PHE A 14 2.53 1.85 13.82
N LEU A 15 3.33 2.53 12.99
CA LEU A 15 2.80 3.23 11.81
C LEU A 15 2.55 2.23 10.67
N SER A 16 1.29 1.90 10.40
CA SER A 16 0.91 1.20 9.15
C SER A 16 1.18 2.19 8.02
N CYS A 17 2.24 1.95 7.26
CA CYS A 17 2.65 2.88 6.22
C CYS A 17 1.97 2.46 4.91
N ALA A 18 0.88 3.15 4.57
CA ALA A 18 0.32 3.15 3.24
C ALA A 18 0.46 4.57 2.69
N LEU A 19 1.10 4.70 1.53
CA LEU A 19 1.24 5.95 0.81
C LEU A 19 0.18 5.98 -0.30
N SER A 20 -0.59 7.06 -0.41
CA SER A 20 -1.53 7.21 -1.51
C SER A 20 -1.30 8.52 -2.27
N GLU A 21 -1.25 8.40 -3.58
CA GLU A 21 -1.01 9.46 -4.53
C GLU A 21 -2.20 9.58 -5.50
N LYS A 22 -2.46 10.80 -5.97
CA LYS A 22 -3.58 11.11 -6.85
C LYS A 22 -3.09 11.78 -8.12
N ALA A 23 -3.68 11.41 -9.26
CA ALA A 23 -3.42 12.02 -10.55
C ALA A 23 -4.75 12.46 -11.20
N THR A 24 -4.88 13.76 -11.47
CA THR A 24 -6.09 14.39 -12.06
C THR A 24 -5.87 14.88 -13.49
N ARG A 25 -4.64 14.80 -14.00
CA ARG A 25 -4.24 15.37 -15.30
C ARG A 25 -4.40 14.34 -16.40
N PHE A 26 -5.58 14.30 -17.00
CA PHE A 26 -5.94 13.41 -18.11
C PHE A 26 -5.63 13.98 -19.50
N ASN A 27 -5.11 15.21 -19.58
CA ASN A 27 -4.88 15.91 -20.85
C ASN A 27 -6.10 15.88 -21.80
N GLY A 28 -7.31 15.88 -21.26
CA GLY A 28 -8.56 15.85 -22.04
C GLY A 28 -8.96 14.50 -22.62
N MET A 29 -8.23 13.41 -22.33
CA MET A 29 -8.56 12.08 -22.83
C MET A 29 -9.79 11.49 -22.09
N PRO A 30 -10.80 10.98 -22.81
CA PRO A 30 -11.95 10.30 -22.20
C PRO A 30 -11.56 8.87 -21.76
N THR A 31 -12.25 8.32 -20.75
CA THR A 31 -12.11 6.89 -20.37
C THR A 31 -13.37 6.09 -20.77
N PRO A 32 -13.27 4.76 -20.91
CA PRO A 32 -14.38 3.93 -21.40
C PRO A 32 -15.66 4.00 -20.56
N ASP A 33 -15.55 4.22 -19.25
CA ASP A 33 -16.65 4.19 -18.29
C ASP A 33 -17.15 5.59 -17.86
N GLY A 34 -16.70 6.64 -18.55
CA GLY A 34 -17.00 8.04 -18.22
C GLY A 34 -15.74 8.88 -18.06
N LYS A 35 -15.81 9.99 -17.30
CA LYS A 35 -14.63 10.73 -16.87
C LYS A 35 -14.37 10.38 -15.41
N PRO A 36 -13.29 9.64 -15.08
CA PRO A 36 -12.92 9.44 -13.69
C PRO A 36 -12.58 10.80 -13.10
N ASP A 37 -12.93 11.03 -11.84
CA ASP A 37 -12.55 12.26 -11.16
C ASP A 37 -11.01 12.33 -11.03
N HIS A 38 -10.41 11.22 -10.63
CA HIS A 38 -8.96 11.06 -10.56
C HIS A 38 -8.53 9.59 -10.63
N TYR A 39 -7.26 9.38 -10.99
CA TYR A 39 -6.56 8.12 -10.72
C TYR A 39 -5.96 8.18 -9.34
N GLN A 40 -5.99 7.05 -8.65
CA GLN A 40 -5.39 6.89 -7.35
C GLN A 40 -4.43 5.71 -7.36
N LYS A 41 -3.24 5.92 -6.82
CA LYS A 41 -2.26 4.87 -6.50
C LYS A 41 -2.17 4.77 -4.99
N THR A 42 -2.18 3.55 -4.46
CA THR A 42 -1.92 3.27 -3.05
C THR A 42 -0.85 2.21 -2.96
N THR A 43 0.27 2.55 -2.32
CA THR A 43 1.39 1.66 -2.04
C THR A 43 1.37 1.31 -0.56
N THR A 44 1.15 0.02 -0.26
CA THR A 44 1.14 -0.52 1.10
C THR A 44 2.43 -1.27 1.36
N PHE A 45 3.05 -1.01 2.51
CA PHE A 45 4.28 -1.66 2.95
C PHE A 45 4.00 -2.67 4.04
N GLY A 46 4.62 -3.85 3.94
CA GLY A 46 4.44 -4.94 4.87
C GLY A 46 5.69 -5.77 5.05
N LEU A 47 5.60 -6.75 5.97
CA LEU A 47 6.72 -7.62 6.32
C LEU A 47 6.24 -9.05 6.50
N ASN A 48 6.93 -9.99 5.87
CA ASN A 48 6.72 -11.42 6.05
C ASN A 48 7.85 -12.02 6.89
N LEU A 49 7.48 -12.94 7.78
CA LEU A 49 8.38 -13.84 8.47
C LEU A 49 8.63 -15.09 7.60
N LEU A 50 9.88 -15.50 7.45
CA LEU A 50 10.28 -16.67 6.66
C LEU A 50 9.73 -16.64 5.22
N ILE A 51 9.66 -15.45 4.59
CA ILE A 51 9.12 -15.18 3.24
C ILE A 51 7.60 -15.40 3.10
N ILE A 52 7.04 -16.33 3.86
CA ILE A 52 5.70 -16.88 3.64
C ILE A 52 4.70 -16.28 4.63
N TYR A 53 5.05 -16.16 5.90
CA TYR A 53 4.09 -15.81 6.94
C TYR A 53 3.93 -14.29 7.05
N PRO A 54 2.80 -13.71 6.63
CA PRO A 54 2.57 -12.29 6.82
C PRO A 54 2.54 -11.96 8.32
N LEU A 55 3.33 -10.97 8.73
CA LEU A 55 3.20 -10.40 10.07
C LEU A 55 1.96 -9.50 10.11
N ARG A 56 1.57 -9.03 11.31
CA ARG A 56 0.39 -8.16 11.56
C ARG A 56 0.28 -6.90 10.68
N ARG A 57 1.33 -6.56 9.93
CA ARG A 57 1.37 -5.48 8.93
C ARG A 57 1.56 -6.11 7.57
N ASN A 58 0.49 -6.72 7.08
CA ASN A 58 0.57 -7.41 5.82
C ASN A 58 0.32 -6.38 4.70
N ALA A 59 1.15 -6.41 3.67
CA ALA A 59 0.86 -5.74 2.41
C ALA A 59 0.08 -6.71 1.51
N GLU A 60 -0.74 -7.60 2.09
CA GLU A 60 -1.57 -8.46 1.26
C GLU A 60 -2.67 -7.64 0.61
N PHE A 61 -3.30 -8.25 -0.39
CA PHE A 61 -4.29 -7.57 -1.20
C PHE A 61 -5.47 -7.03 -0.39
N ALA A 62 -5.95 -7.78 0.62
CA ALA A 62 -7.10 -7.37 1.43
C ALA A 62 -6.82 -6.07 2.21
N GLU A 63 -5.72 -6.01 2.97
CA GLU A 63 -5.32 -4.81 3.72
C GLU A 63 -4.96 -3.64 2.79
N SER A 64 -4.34 -3.94 1.65
CA SER A 64 -4.02 -2.92 0.64
C SER A 64 -5.28 -2.34 0.01
N LEU A 65 -6.29 -3.18 -0.24
CA LEU A 65 -7.59 -2.76 -0.76
C LEU A 65 -8.38 -1.96 0.28
N GLU A 66 -8.31 -2.35 1.54
CA GLU A 66 -8.88 -1.57 2.65
C GLU A 66 -8.25 -0.17 2.68
N SER A 67 -6.91 -0.10 2.71
CA SER A 67 -6.16 1.17 2.68
C SER A 67 -6.49 2.03 1.44
N PHE A 68 -6.61 1.41 0.27
CA PHE A 68 -7.03 2.08 -0.96
C PHE A 68 -8.44 2.66 -0.81
N SER A 69 -9.40 1.85 -0.33
CA SER A 69 -10.79 2.23 -0.19
C SER A 69 -11.01 3.31 0.87
N GLU A 70 -10.24 3.30 1.97
CA GLU A 70 -10.23 4.36 2.98
C GLU A 70 -9.76 5.68 2.38
N ALA A 71 -8.68 5.63 1.59
CA ALA A 71 -8.16 6.81 0.92
C ALA A 71 -9.15 7.34 -0.13
N VAL A 72 -9.86 6.47 -0.87
CA VAL A 72 -10.97 6.87 -1.77
C VAL A 72 -12.08 7.58 -0.99
N LYS A 73 -12.54 7.01 0.13
CA LYS A 73 -13.56 7.63 1.00
C LYS A 73 -13.11 8.99 1.52
N LYS A 74 -11.86 9.11 1.95
CA LYS A 74 -11.27 10.39 2.39
C LYS A 74 -11.26 11.44 1.27
N ASN A 75 -11.20 10.99 0.02
CA ASN A 75 -11.22 11.84 -1.17
C ASN A 75 -12.64 12.09 -1.70
N LYS A 76 -13.69 11.67 -0.99
CA LYS A 76 -15.11 11.80 -1.37
C LYS A 76 -15.50 11.02 -2.64
N GLY A 77 -14.72 10.03 -3.07
CA GLY A 77 -15.13 9.14 -4.15
C GLY A 77 -16.27 8.22 -3.71
N SER A 78 -17.27 8.02 -4.58
CA SER A 78 -18.40 7.11 -4.32
C SER A 78 -18.19 5.71 -4.88
N LYS A 79 -17.40 5.60 -5.95
CA LYS A 79 -17.09 4.34 -6.64
C LYS A 79 -15.62 4.33 -7.04
N PHE A 80 -15.04 3.13 -7.15
CA PHE A 80 -13.71 2.95 -7.69
C PHE A 80 -13.62 1.68 -8.51
N ARG A 81 -12.69 1.65 -9.47
CA ARG A 81 -12.34 0.49 -10.27
C ARG A 81 -10.84 0.24 -10.16
N ILE A 82 -10.45 -0.94 -9.69
CA ILE A 82 -9.03 -1.33 -9.66
C ILE A 82 -8.60 -1.72 -11.08
N ILE A 83 -7.48 -1.15 -11.52
CA ILE A 83 -6.90 -1.34 -12.86
C ILE A 83 -5.66 -2.21 -12.78
N GLN A 84 -4.83 -1.97 -11.76
CA GLN A 84 -3.58 -2.69 -11.58
C GLN A 84 -3.42 -3.11 -10.12
N LYS A 85 -2.93 -4.34 -9.96
CA LYS A 85 -2.44 -4.87 -8.69
C LYS A 85 -1.05 -5.42 -8.91
N GLU A 86 -0.07 -4.82 -8.28
CA GLU A 86 1.30 -5.29 -8.25
C GLU A 86 1.69 -5.64 -6.82
N SER A 87 2.37 -6.77 -6.61
CA SER A 87 2.84 -7.16 -5.28
C SER A 87 4.21 -7.79 -5.41
N THR A 88 5.16 -7.24 -4.66
CA THR A 88 6.58 -7.57 -4.77
C THR A 88 7.10 -7.99 -3.41
N LYS A 89 7.64 -9.22 -3.34
CA LYS A 89 8.31 -9.77 -2.16
C LYS A 89 9.80 -9.70 -2.35
N TRP A 90 10.48 -8.94 -1.52
CA TRP A 90 11.90 -8.62 -1.66
C TRP A 90 12.78 -9.65 -0.93
N ALA A 91 12.52 -10.94 -1.16
CA ALA A 91 13.18 -12.04 -0.44
C ALA A 91 14.68 -12.13 -0.73
N PHE A 92 15.11 -11.73 -1.94
CA PHE A 92 16.50 -11.81 -2.40
C PHE A 92 17.25 -10.48 -2.34
N LEU A 93 16.68 -9.46 -1.69
CA LEU A 93 17.33 -8.15 -1.59
C LEU A 93 18.62 -8.20 -0.76
N LEU A 94 18.61 -8.91 0.38
CA LEU A 94 19.78 -9.06 1.25
C LEU A 94 19.77 -10.40 2.01
N PRO A 95 20.06 -11.53 1.34
CA PRO A 95 20.25 -12.81 2.01
C PRO A 95 21.39 -12.78 3.05
N PRO A 96 21.29 -13.48 4.19
CA PRO A 96 20.16 -14.33 4.61
C PRO A 96 19.08 -13.58 5.41
N PHE A 97 19.28 -12.30 5.73
CA PHE A 97 18.37 -11.52 6.59
C PHE A 97 16.98 -11.40 5.99
N THR A 98 16.90 -11.15 4.68
CA THR A 98 15.61 -11.01 3.97
C THR A 98 14.86 -12.32 3.79
N PHE A 99 15.48 -13.46 4.10
CA PHE A 99 14.76 -14.73 4.21
C PHE A 99 14.00 -14.83 5.52
N ILE A 100 14.50 -14.25 6.61
CA ILE A 100 13.82 -14.25 7.90
C ILE A 100 12.77 -13.14 7.93
N LEU A 101 13.14 -11.91 7.54
CA LEU A 101 12.25 -10.76 7.49
C LEU A 101 12.21 -10.22 6.07
N THR A 102 11.18 -10.62 5.33
CA THR A 102 11.02 -10.28 3.92
C THR A 102 10.16 -9.04 3.76
N PRO A 103 10.68 -7.93 3.20
CA PRO A 103 9.85 -6.78 2.85
C PRO A 103 8.85 -7.16 1.76
N VAL A 104 7.61 -6.71 1.92
CA VAL A 104 6.57 -6.85 0.91
C VAL A 104 6.01 -5.47 0.60
N VAL A 105 5.89 -5.17 -0.69
CA VAL A 105 5.28 -3.93 -1.18
C VAL A 105 4.15 -4.32 -2.11
N THR A 106 2.97 -3.75 -1.89
CA THR A 106 1.83 -3.94 -2.78
C THR A 106 1.32 -2.60 -3.26
N GLU A 107 1.15 -2.49 -4.56
CA GLU A 107 0.66 -1.31 -5.23
C GLU A 107 -0.71 -1.61 -5.84
N LEU A 108 -1.70 -0.80 -5.47
CA LEU A 108 -3.00 -0.77 -6.09
C LEU A 108 -3.18 0.53 -6.84
N VAL A 109 -3.54 0.42 -8.11
CA VAL A 109 -3.89 1.57 -8.95
C VAL A 109 -5.33 1.39 -9.40
N GLY A 110 -6.12 2.45 -9.27
CA GLY A 110 -7.50 2.45 -9.69
C GLY A 110 -8.02 3.82 -10.11
N GLU A 111 -9.10 3.78 -10.87
CA GLU A 111 -9.94 4.93 -11.20
C GLU A 111 -10.92 5.19 -10.05
N VAL A 112 -11.11 6.46 -9.71
CA VAL A 112 -12.07 6.91 -8.70
C VAL A 112 -13.11 7.80 -9.37
N TYR A 113 -14.38 7.57 -9.03
CA TYR A 113 -15.52 8.31 -9.53
C TYR A 113 -16.24 8.99 -8.36
N GLU A 114 -16.74 10.19 -8.61
CA GLU A 114 -17.59 10.95 -7.68
C GLU A 114 -19.03 10.39 -7.65
#